data_AF-A0A5M3ZAP9-F1
#
_entry.id   AF-A0A5M3ZAP9-F1
#
_cell.length_a   1.000
_cell.length_b   1.000
_cell.length_c   1.000
_cell.angle_alpha   90.00
_cell.angle_beta   90.00
_cell.angle_gamma   90.00
#
_symmetry.space_group_name_H-M   'P 1'
#
loop_
_entity.id
_entity.type
_entity.pdbx_description
1 polymer ?
#
loop_
_entity_poly.entity_id
_entity_poly.type
_entity_poly.pdbx_seq_one_letter_code
_entity_poly.pdbx_strand_id
1 'polypeptide(L)'
;MDFVGKLLEKTLENKFEHSSSGYSETPQPQPSGYGDSYNSNAGYGAPPPPQDLPYPWIARWDARDQRYFFVNEQTGQTSWEHPGYGARPAYGDSYEGQSQSQGEPRSDHSGWKMAGGALAGAAVGAAGTALVMHEGEEIREDWDRAEDRVEEFPEDAARWTGEKVGEVEQIPENIEQGWDRAEDRVEDGWDNAVDDVENAPENAAEWVGEKVGDVEQFGDRMDNAYEQGEAEGRENLPLAGIRVVELAGLAPGPFAGLLLADYGASVLRIDRPKALSADQLTRHKTSITLDLRDRASHKVLLSLLAHADVLIDPYRPGVLERLGLSPSEVLLKHNPRLVVARMTGFRRDGKYKDMAGHDINYIAVSGVLSMLGRADERPYAPGNLLGDFAGGGAMCFVGILLALMARARSGRGQVVEANMVDGSAYLASMPRLARKLPVWSEPRGRNMLDGGSPFYDTYETRDAGRYFAVGALEPQFYAALVRGLGFAPGELPDRDDRANWPALRAAFAARFKEKTRAEWEAVFDGTDACATPVLEQDELEQAGFDQRPPVHLVDTPARPIAADAGGWVGGGLVPGTGGKETLKAWLGWEQGREYTVREDGALLQTDKAKL
;
A
#
# COMPACT_ATOMS: atom_id res chain seq x y z
N MET A 1 49.92 -30.86 29.26
CA MET A 1 50.18 -32.17 28.64
C MET A 1 49.02 -32.45 27.69
N ASP A 2 49.06 -31.89 26.49
CA ASP A 2 49.82 -32.40 25.33
C ASP A 2 49.09 -33.58 24.65
N PHE A 3 48.02 -33.27 23.91
CA PHE A 3 47.44 -34.17 22.89
C PHE A 3 46.60 -33.47 21.80
N VAL A 4 46.71 -32.15 21.60
CA VAL A 4 46.00 -31.45 20.49
C VAL A 4 46.95 -30.61 19.62
N GLY A 5 48.23 -30.50 19.99
CA GLY A 5 49.24 -29.76 19.22
C GLY A 5 49.99 -30.55 18.13
N LYS A 6 49.72 -31.86 17.95
CA LYS A 6 50.53 -32.75 17.09
C LYS A 6 49.81 -33.41 15.90
N LEU A 7 48.60 -32.96 15.55
CA LEU A 7 47.87 -33.49 14.38
C LEU A 7 47.74 -32.49 13.22
N LEU A 8 48.29 -31.28 13.35
CA LEU A 8 48.29 -30.25 12.30
C LEU A 8 49.64 -30.09 11.57
N GLU A 9 50.60 -30.98 11.85
CA GLU A 9 51.98 -30.89 11.33
C GLU A 9 52.33 -32.02 10.33
N LYS A 10 51.35 -32.75 9.79
CA LYS A 10 51.62 -33.95 8.95
C LYS A 10 50.95 -34.00 7.57
N THR A 11 50.43 -32.89 7.06
CA THR A 11 49.79 -32.87 5.72
C THR A 11 50.23 -31.72 4.81
N LEU A 12 51.33 -31.02 5.11
CA LEU A 12 51.81 -29.92 4.27
C LEU A 12 53.28 -29.99 3.82
N GLU A 13 53.97 -31.12 4.02
CA GLU A 13 55.33 -31.29 3.47
C GLU A 13 55.51 -32.69 2.85
N ASN A 14 55.02 -32.84 1.62
CA ASN A 14 55.57 -33.78 0.64
C ASN A 14 55.16 -33.33 -0.75
N LYS A 15 55.80 -32.26 -1.23
CA LYS A 15 56.00 -31.94 -2.65
C LYS A 15 56.95 -30.74 -2.78
N PHE A 16 58.24 -31.03 -2.59
CA PHE A 16 59.30 -30.22 -3.17
C PHE A 16 60.12 -31.11 -4.09
N GLU A 17 60.24 -30.70 -5.35
CA GLU A 17 61.46 -30.88 -6.12
C GLU A 17 61.42 -29.94 -7.34
N HIS A 18 62.07 -28.77 -7.23
CA HIS A 18 63.22 -28.37 -8.07
C HIS A 18 63.50 -26.86 -7.98
N SER A 19 64.73 -26.55 -7.52
CA SER A 19 65.68 -25.48 -7.92
C SER A 19 65.16 -24.05 -8.19
N SER A 20 65.79 -22.93 -7.82
CA SER A 20 66.94 -22.51 -7.00
C SER A 20 67.22 -21.05 -7.43
N SER A 21 67.88 -20.28 -6.56
CA SER A 21 68.40 -18.89 -6.72
C SER A 21 67.37 -17.77 -6.50
N GLY A 22 67.62 -16.73 -5.70
CA GLY A 22 68.76 -16.36 -4.86
C GLY A 22 68.69 -14.86 -4.49
N TYR A 23 68.96 -14.55 -3.22
CA TYR A 23 69.40 -13.26 -2.62
C TYR A 23 68.39 -12.13 -2.27
N SER A 24 68.09 -12.04 -0.95
CA SER A 24 68.28 -10.92 0.03
C SER A 24 68.70 -9.52 -0.47
N GLU A 25 68.46 -8.36 0.17
CA GLU A 25 67.88 -7.91 1.46
C GLU A 25 67.83 -6.34 1.43
N THR A 26 66.69 -5.73 1.83
CA THR A 26 66.51 -4.45 2.60
C THR A 26 67.18 -3.09 2.16
N PRO A 27 66.94 -1.91 2.83
CA PRO A 27 65.82 -0.99 2.57
C PRO A 27 66.14 0.56 2.52
N GLN A 28 65.14 1.36 2.08
CA GLN A 28 64.93 2.84 2.24
C GLN A 28 65.84 3.84 1.47
N PRO A 29 65.51 5.15 1.29
CA PRO A 29 64.35 5.99 1.72
C PRO A 29 63.70 6.87 0.60
N GLN A 30 62.62 7.58 0.91
CA GLN A 30 62.00 8.60 0.05
C GLN A 30 62.82 9.91 -0.05
N PRO A 31 62.57 10.71 -1.10
CA PRO A 31 62.34 12.15 -0.87
C PRO A 31 61.20 12.78 -1.69
N SER A 32 60.69 13.86 -1.09
CA SER A 32 59.67 14.84 -1.49
C SER A 32 59.78 15.47 -2.88
N GLY A 33 58.62 15.85 -3.47
CA GLY A 33 58.52 16.80 -4.57
C GLY A 33 57.09 17.35 -4.76
N TYR A 34 56.97 18.68 -4.78
CA TYR A 34 55.76 19.52 -4.87
C TYR A 34 55.01 19.45 -6.22
N GLY A 35 53.69 19.65 -6.17
CA GLY A 35 52.88 20.48 -7.08
C GLY A 35 52.51 19.93 -8.47
N ASP A 36 51.23 19.58 -8.69
CA ASP A 36 50.29 20.41 -9.47
C ASP A 36 48.94 19.70 -9.68
N SER A 37 47.89 20.52 -9.65
CA SER A 37 46.48 20.18 -9.83
C SER A 37 46.17 19.61 -11.22
N TYR A 38 45.57 18.43 -11.29
CA TYR A 38 44.71 18.04 -12.42
C TYR A 38 43.49 17.24 -11.96
N ASN A 39 42.35 17.79 -12.38
CA ASN A 39 41.00 17.27 -12.48
C ASN A 39 40.94 15.76 -12.82
N SER A 40 40.31 14.92 -11.98
CA SER A 40 40.01 13.51 -12.30
C SER A 40 38.50 13.27 -12.34
N ASN A 41 37.91 13.60 -13.49
CA ASN A 41 36.63 13.05 -13.91
C ASN A 41 36.92 11.69 -14.57
N ALA A 42 36.81 10.59 -13.82
CA ALA A 42 36.93 9.23 -14.36
C ALA A 42 35.52 8.72 -14.71
N GLY A 43 35.25 8.62 -16.02
CA GLY A 43 33.95 8.29 -16.58
C GLY A 43 33.55 6.83 -16.46
N TYR A 44 32.24 6.60 -16.30
CA TYR A 44 31.58 5.32 -16.55
C TYR A 44 31.64 5.03 -18.05
N GLY A 45 32.15 3.85 -18.44
CA GLY A 45 32.06 3.36 -19.82
C GLY A 45 30.61 3.02 -20.19
N ALA A 46 30.29 3.09 -21.49
CA ALA A 46 28.97 2.70 -21.98
C ALA A 46 28.66 1.23 -21.60
N PRO A 47 27.42 0.90 -21.19
CA PRO A 47 26.97 -0.49 -21.05
C PRO A 47 27.08 -1.24 -22.39
N PRO A 48 27.01 -2.58 -22.44
CA PRO A 48 27.03 -3.32 -23.71
C PRO A 48 25.80 -3.03 -24.59
N PRO A 49 25.93 -3.02 -25.93
CA PRO A 49 24.81 -2.71 -26.83
C PRO A 49 23.77 -3.83 -26.87
N PRO A 50 22.49 -3.51 -27.18
CA PRO A 50 21.45 -4.50 -27.42
C PRO A 50 21.86 -5.48 -28.53
N GLN A 51 21.60 -6.78 -28.33
CA GLN A 51 22.08 -7.83 -29.25
C GLN A 51 21.08 -8.21 -30.36
N ASP A 52 19.80 -7.84 -30.23
CA ASP A 52 18.71 -8.30 -31.11
C ASP A 52 18.20 -7.23 -32.07
N LEU A 53 19.09 -6.56 -32.80
CA LEU A 53 18.68 -5.55 -33.79
C LEU A 53 18.37 -6.17 -35.16
N PRO A 54 17.22 -5.84 -35.79
CA PRO A 54 16.95 -6.27 -37.14
C PRO A 54 17.91 -5.59 -38.11
N TYR A 55 18.54 -6.37 -38.99
CA TYR A 55 19.37 -5.81 -40.08
C TYR A 55 18.52 -4.85 -40.95
N PRO A 56 19.00 -3.64 -41.31
CA PRO A 56 20.35 -3.10 -41.18
C PRO A 56 20.49 -2.05 -40.04
N TRP A 57 19.90 -2.28 -38.87
CA TRP A 57 19.98 -1.34 -37.74
C TRP A 57 21.16 -1.64 -36.80
N ILE A 58 21.81 -0.58 -36.33
CA ILE A 58 22.89 -0.64 -35.32
C ILE A 58 22.59 0.28 -34.14
N ALA A 59 23.09 -0.06 -32.95
CA ALA A 59 23.01 0.78 -31.76
C ALA A 59 24.25 1.67 -31.60
N ARG A 60 24.04 2.93 -31.24
CA ARG A 60 25.08 3.93 -30.92
C ARG A 60 24.80 4.51 -29.53
N TRP A 61 25.84 4.64 -28.71
CA TRP A 61 25.71 5.19 -27.37
C TRP A 61 25.76 6.72 -27.40
N ASP A 62 24.75 7.39 -26.84
CA ASP A 62 24.82 8.83 -26.56
C ASP A 62 25.27 9.04 -25.11
N ALA A 63 26.49 9.57 -24.95
CA ALA A 63 27.06 9.87 -23.64
C ALA A 63 26.35 11.03 -22.91
N ARG A 64 25.63 11.91 -23.62
CA ARG A 64 24.87 13.01 -23.02
C ARG A 64 23.57 12.51 -22.39
N ASP A 65 22.86 11.65 -23.10
CA ASP A 65 21.57 11.12 -22.66
C ASP A 65 21.67 9.76 -21.94
N GLN A 66 22.90 9.22 -21.82
CA GLN A 66 23.22 7.95 -21.16
C GLN A 66 22.32 6.79 -21.65
N ARG A 67 22.04 6.76 -22.96
CA ARG A 67 21.22 5.71 -23.59
C ARG A 67 21.66 5.43 -25.02
N TYR A 68 21.20 4.30 -25.54
CA TYR A 68 21.38 3.93 -26.94
C TYR A 68 20.37 4.64 -27.85
N PHE A 69 20.81 5.02 -29.05
CA PHE A 69 19.96 5.32 -30.19
C PHE A 69 20.31 4.39 -31.35
N PHE A 70 19.35 4.17 -32.23
CA PHE A 70 19.45 3.22 -33.33
C PHE A 70 19.59 3.97 -34.64
N VAL A 71 20.51 3.49 -35.47
CA VAL A 71 20.78 4.06 -36.80
C VAL A 71 20.58 2.96 -37.83
N ASN A 72 19.76 3.23 -38.83
CA ASN A 72 19.65 2.38 -40.00
C ASN A 72 20.84 2.68 -40.93
N GLU A 73 21.73 1.71 -41.13
CA GLU A 73 22.97 1.91 -41.89
C GLU A 73 22.75 2.15 -43.39
N GLN A 74 21.58 1.79 -43.93
CA GLN A 74 21.26 1.96 -45.34
C GLN A 74 20.53 3.28 -45.63
N THR A 75 19.63 3.71 -44.75
CA THR A 75 18.81 4.91 -44.97
C THR A 75 19.33 6.15 -44.21
N GLY A 76 20.23 5.96 -43.24
CA GLY A 76 20.70 7.01 -42.33
C GLY A 76 19.64 7.46 -41.31
N GLN A 77 18.48 6.80 -41.26
CA GLN A 77 17.42 7.11 -40.32
C GLN A 77 17.88 6.83 -38.89
N THR A 78 17.59 7.75 -37.97
CA THR A 78 17.85 7.59 -36.54
C THR A 78 16.54 7.43 -35.76
N SER A 79 16.55 6.58 -34.75
CA SER A 79 15.43 6.34 -33.85
C SER A 79 15.92 6.19 -32.42
N TRP A 80 15.16 6.69 -31.45
CA TRP A 80 15.40 6.38 -30.04
C TRP A 80 14.63 5.15 -29.56
N GLU A 81 13.72 4.65 -30.40
CA GLU A 81 12.94 3.44 -30.16
C GLU A 81 13.59 2.24 -30.86
N HIS A 82 13.53 1.08 -30.20
CA HIS A 82 14.10 -0.16 -30.73
C HIS A 82 13.40 -0.55 -32.03
N PRO A 83 14.12 -0.62 -33.16
CA PRO A 83 13.55 -1.07 -34.42
C PRO A 83 13.11 -2.53 -34.28
N GLY A 84 11.84 -2.86 -34.54
CA GLY A 84 11.33 -4.24 -34.49
C GLY A 84 10.11 -4.47 -33.62
N TYR A 85 9.79 -3.56 -32.69
CA TYR A 85 8.48 -3.54 -32.02
C TYR A 85 7.57 -2.56 -32.77
N GLY A 86 6.58 -3.09 -33.49
CA GLY A 86 5.75 -2.32 -34.42
C GLY A 86 4.83 -1.30 -33.72
N ALA A 87 4.90 -0.06 -34.19
CA ALA A 87 3.91 0.98 -33.96
C ALA A 87 2.52 0.56 -34.47
N ARG A 88 1.46 0.85 -33.72
CA ARG A 88 0.08 0.87 -34.25
C ARG A 88 -0.34 2.31 -34.56
N PRO A 89 -0.94 2.60 -35.74
CA PRO A 89 -1.28 3.95 -36.15
C PRO A 89 -2.63 4.43 -35.58
N ALA A 90 -2.74 5.75 -35.40
CA ALA A 90 -3.97 6.48 -35.11
C ALA A 90 -4.78 6.79 -36.38
N TYR A 91 -6.12 6.71 -36.30
CA TYR A 91 -7.21 7.36 -37.06
C TYR A 91 -8.50 6.57 -36.70
N GLY A 92 -9.71 7.08 -36.48
CA GLY A 92 -10.37 8.34 -36.83
C GLY A 92 -11.72 8.02 -37.50
N ASP A 93 -12.82 8.36 -36.82
CA ASP A 93 -14.22 8.56 -37.25
C ASP A 93 -15.04 7.58 -38.13
N SER A 94 -16.32 7.53 -37.74
CA SER A 94 -17.55 7.17 -38.48
C SER A 94 -17.86 5.69 -38.73
N TYR A 95 -18.97 5.21 -38.17
CA TYR A 95 -20.09 4.58 -38.91
C TYR A 95 -21.34 4.55 -38.02
N GLU A 96 -22.36 5.30 -38.44
CA GLU A 96 -23.76 5.06 -38.08
C GLU A 96 -24.21 3.70 -38.64
N GLY A 97 -25.14 3.02 -37.94
CA GLY A 97 -26.11 2.17 -38.62
C GLY A 97 -26.50 0.87 -37.94
N GLN A 98 -27.76 0.87 -37.48
CA GLN A 98 -28.74 -0.22 -37.55
C GLN A 98 -28.89 -1.17 -36.34
N SER A 99 -29.98 -0.87 -35.63
CA SER A 99 -30.89 -1.77 -34.95
C SER A 99 -31.06 -3.14 -35.61
N GLN A 100 -31.11 -4.19 -34.79
CA GLN A 100 -32.06 -5.29 -34.98
C GLN A 100 -32.40 -5.94 -33.64
N SER A 101 -33.69 -5.82 -33.29
CA SER A 101 -34.40 -6.57 -32.26
C SER A 101 -34.69 -8.01 -32.71
N GLN A 102 -34.66 -8.96 -31.77
CA GLN A 102 -35.53 -10.14 -31.62
C GLN A 102 -34.78 -11.15 -30.72
N GLY A 103 -35.34 -11.80 -29.72
CA GLY A 103 -36.68 -11.83 -29.16
C GLY A 103 -36.65 -12.69 -27.88
N GLU A 104 -37.51 -12.36 -26.92
CA GLU A 104 -37.81 -13.22 -25.78
C GLU A 104 -38.47 -14.54 -26.23
N PRO A 105 -38.52 -15.53 -25.33
CA PRO A 105 -39.83 -15.76 -24.72
C PRO A 105 -39.77 -15.87 -23.19
N ARG A 106 -40.79 -15.26 -22.57
CA ARG A 106 -41.24 -15.44 -21.19
C ARG A 106 -41.83 -16.84 -20.95
N SER A 107 -41.66 -17.33 -19.73
CA SER A 107 -42.75 -17.97 -18.98
C SER A 107 -42.55 -17.81 -17.46
N ASP A 108 -43.49 -17.08 -16.86
CA ASP A 108 -44.00 -17.08 -15.48
C ASP A 108 -44.20 -18.49 -14.89
N HIS A 109 -44.30 -18.79 -13.57
CA HIS A 109 -44.53 -18.02 -12.34
C HIS A 109 -44.17 -18.88 -11.10
N SER A 110 -43.94 -18.17 -9.97
CA SER A 110 -44.30 -18.49 -8.57
C SER A 110 -43.48 -19.51 -7.75
N GLY A 111 -43.04 -19.03 -6.57
CA GLY A 111 -42.51 -19.88 -5.50
C GLY A 111 -41.68 -19.15 -4.43
N TRP A 112 -42.22 -18.10 -3.81
CA TRP A 112 -41.63 -17.50 -2.60
C TRP A 112 -41.76 -18.46 -1.40
N LYS A 113 -40.66 -18.69 -0.68
CA LYS A 113 -40.65 -18.77 0.79
C LYS A 113 -39.39 -18.06 1.33
N MET A 114 -39.68 -17.15 2.26
CA MET A 114 -38.79 -16.28 3.02
C MET A 114 -38.23 -16.95 4.29
N ALA A 115 -37.28 -16.22 4.89
CA ALA A 115 -36.82 -16.20 6.28
C ALA A 115 -35.71 -17.19 6.67
N GLY A 116 -34.65 -16.81 7.39
CA GLY A 116 -34.23 -15.56 8.03
C GLY A 116 -32.77 -15.77 8.45
N GLY A 117 -31.91 -14.75 8.54
CA GLY A 117 -31.88 -13.81 9.66
C GLY A 117 -30.53 -13.96 10.38
N ALA A 118 -29.80 -12.85 10.50
CA ALA A 118 -28.41 -12.72 10.93
C ALA A 118 -28.15 -13.11 12.40
N LEU A 119 -26.87 -13.28 12.75
CA LEU A 119 -26.31 -12.66 13.97
C LEU A 119 -24.78 -12.56 13.91
N ALA A 120 -24.31 -11.33 14.12
CA ALA A 120 -22.94 -10.91 14.29
C ALA A 120 -22.49 -11.07 15.77
N GLY A 121 -21.18 -11.10 15.99
CA GLY A 121 -20.58 -11.02 17.32
C GLY A 121 -19.05 -11.10 17.30
N ALA A 122 -18.39 -9.94 17.15
CA ALA A 122 -17.01 -9.66 17.56
C ALA A 122 -17.05 -9.09 19.00
N ALA A 123 -16.06 -9.08 19.91
CA ALA A 123 -14.68 -9.54 20.01
C ALA A 123 -14.20 -9.33 21.48
N VAL A 124 -12.94 -9.71 21.75
CA VAL A 124 -11.97 -9.17 22.74
C VAL A 124 -11.71 -9.96 24.03
N GLY A 125 -10.43 -10.32 24.23
CA GLY A 125 -9.85 -10.70 25.52
C GLY A 125 -8.43 -11.28 25.39
N ALA A 126 -7.42 -10.42 25.41
CA ALA A 126 -6.01 -10.79 25.34
C ALA A 126 -5.41 -11.20 26.70
N ALA A 127 -4.42 -12.09 26.63
CA ALA A 127 -3.24 -12.21 27.50
C ALA A 127 -3.41 -12.52 29.00
N GLY A 128 -2.98 -13.73 29.38
CA GLY A 128 -2.68 -14.11 30.76
C GLY A 128 -2.04 -15.49 30.82
N THR A 129 -0.72 -15.54 30.69
CA THR A 129 0.10 -16.76 30.63
C THR A 129 0.11 -17.52 31.97
N ALA A 130 -0.10 -18.84 31.88
CA ALA A 130 0.43 -19.92 32.71
C ALA A 130 0.23 -19.90 34.24
N LEU A 131 -0.66 -20.78 34.72
CA LEU A 131 -0.32 -21.70 35.80
C LEU A 131 -0.93 -23.09 35.51
N VAL A 132 -0.21 -24.10 35.97
CA VAL A 132 -0.28 -25.50 35.57
C VAL A 132 -1.03 -26.31 36.65
N MET A 133 -1.72 -27.36 36.20
CA MET A 133 -2.07 -28.61 36.91
C MET A 133 -3.30 -28.69 37.86
N HIS A 134 -4.10 -29.70 37.52
CA HIS A 134 -4.75 -30.73 38.37
C HIS A 134 -6.25 -30.60 38.72
N GLU A 135 -6.94 -31.74 38.56
CA GLU A 135 -8.30 -32.13 39.01
C GLU A 135 -9.45 -31.61 38.12
N GLY A 136 -10.21 -32.40 37.36
CA GLY A 136 -10.45 -33.85 37.41
C GLY A 136 -11.66 -34.17 38.29
N GLU A 137 -12.79 -34.45 37.65
CA GLU A 137 -14.02 -35.07 38.21
C GLU A 137 -15.02 -34.14 38.94
N GLU A 138 -15.79 -33.32 38.19
CA GLU A 138 -17.16 -32.91 38.63
C GLU A 138 -18.07 -32.32 37.54
N ILE A 139 -17.77 -32.50 36.24
CA ILE A 139 -18.59 -31.95 35.13
C ILE A 139 -19.01 -33.07 34.17
N ARG A 140 -19.57 -34.15 34.74
CA ARG A 140 -20.15 -35.25 33.95
C ARG A 140 -21.46 -35.81 34.51
N GLU A 141 -22.03 -35.21 35.56
CA GLU A 141 -23.32 -35.64 36.14
C GLU A 141 -24.48 -34.65 35.93
N ASP A 142 -24.24 -33.46 35.39
CA ASP A 142 -25.29 -32.46 35.14
C ASP A 142 -25.85 -32.45 33.71
N TRP A 143 -25.21 -33.16 32.77
CA TRP A 143 -25.65 -33.22 31.37
C TRP A 143 -26.69 -34.32 31.09
N ASP A 144 -26.83 -35.33 31.95
CA ASP A 144 -27.79 -36.43 31.75
C ASP A 144 -29.15 -36.19 32.45
N ARG A 145 -29.41 -34.99 32.99
CA ARG A 145 -30.67 -34.67 33.70
C ARG A 145 -31.58 -33.66 32.96
N ALA A 146 -31.24 -33.28 31.74
CA ALA A 146 -31.98 -32.25 30.98
C ALA A 146 -32.58 -32.75 29.65
N GLU A 147 -32.76 -34.06 29.47
CA GLU A 147 -33.35 -34.63 28.23
C GLU A 147 -34.77 -35.19 28.40
N ASP A 148 -35.36 -35.15 29.60
CA ASP A 148 -36.73 -35.62 29.83
C ASP A 148 -37.63 -34.46 30.29
N ARG A 149 -38.32 -33.81 29.34
CA ARG A 149 -39.69 -33.22 29.44
C ARG A 149 -39.88 -32.04 28.47
N VAL A 150 -40.30 -32.32 27.23
CA VAL A 150 -41.17 -31.39 26.46
C VAL A 150 -42.11 -32.20 25.54
N GLU A 151 -43.26 -32.63 26.07
CA GLU A 151 -44.49 -32.87 25.29
C GLU A 151 -45.69 -32.62 26.22
N GLU A 152 -46.34 -31.44 26.10
CA GLU A 152 -47.80 -31.21 26.24
C GLU A 152 -48.13 -29.70 26.13
N PHE A 153 -49.01 -29.38 25.18
CA PHE A 153 -49.73 -28.13 24.84
C PHE A 153 -50.72 -27.69 25.97
N PRO A 154 -51.62 -26.65 25.89
CA PRO A 154 -51.68 -25.32 25.22
C PRO A 154 -52.36 -24.18 26.08
N GLU A 155 -52.75 -23.07 25.42
CA GLU A 155 -53.79 -22.06 25.75
C GLU A 155 -53.42 -20.81 26.61
N ASP A 156 -52.76 -19.82 25.98
CA ASP A 156 -53.14 -18.38 26.09
C ASP A 156 -52.38 -17.46 25.08
N ALA A 157 -52.15 -17.93 23.85
CA ALA A 157 -51.37 -17.21 22.83
C ALA A 157 -52.14 -16.13 22.04
N ALA A 158 -53.32 -15.71 22.51
CA ALA A 158 -54.14 -14.69 21.85
C ALA A 158 -54.11 -13.31 22.52
N ARG A 159 -53.33 -13.11 23.60
CA ARG A 159 -53.21 -11.82 24.29
C ARG A 159 -51.87 -11.11 24.08
N TRP A 160 -50.94 -11.70 23.34
CA TRP A 160 -49.59 -11.14 23.13
C TRP A 160 -49.25 -10.80 21.66
N THR A 161 -50.12 -11.12 20.71
CA THR A 161 -49.91 -10.83 19.27
C THR A 161 -50.63 -9.58 18.77
N GLY A 162 -51.06 -8.70 19.68
CA GLY A 162 -51.76 -7.44 19.35
C GLY A 162 -50.96 -6.16 19.58
N GLU A 163 -49.81 -6.18 20.28
CA GLU A 163 -49.11 -4.95 20.72
C GLU A 163 -47.62 -4.86 20.34
N LYS A 164 -47.10 -5.80 19.54
CA LYS A 164 -45.69 -5.80 19.08
C LYS A 164 -45.55 -6.11 17.58
N VAL A 165 -46.37 -5.45 16.77
CA VAL A 165 -46.05 -5.16 15.37
C VAL A 165 -46.09 -3.63 15.25
N GLY A 166 -44.94 -3.04 15.00
CA GLY A 166 -44.62 -1.64 15.31
C GLY A 166 -43.29 -1.60 16.08
N GLU A 167 -42.28 -2.29 15.54
CA GLU A 167 -41.18 -1.62 14.82
C GLU A 167 -40.05 -1.26 15.78
N VAL A 168 -39.17 -2.24 16.03
CA VAL A 168 -37.74 -1.98 16.26
C VAL A 168 -36.97 -3.17 15.68
N GLU A 169 -36.50 -3.00 14.45
CA GLU A 169 -35.38 -3.76 13.88
C GLU A 169 -34.08 -3.25 14.53
N GLN A 170 -33.58 -4.06 15.46
CA GLN A 170 -32.19 -4.48 15.67
C GLN A 170 -31.05 -3.57 15.16
N ILE A 171 -30.30 -3.02 16.12
CA ILE A 171 -28.83 -2.90 16.08
C ILE A 171 -28.29 -3.54 17.38
N PRO A 172 -27.28 -4.44 17.36
CA PRO A 172 -26.70 -5.04 18.59
C PRO A 172 -25.79 -4.10 19.40
N GLU A 173 -25.71 -4.35 20.70
CA GLU A 173 -25.13 -3.57 21.84
C GLU A 173 -23.64 -3.15 21.78
N ASN A 174 -22.90 -3.39 20.69
CA ASN A 174 -21.51 -2.92 20.58
C ASN A 174 -21.38 -1.49 20.03
N ILE A 175 -22.50 -0.92 19.59
CA ILE A 175 -22.63 0.49 19.23
C ILE A 175 -22.88 1.35 20.49
N GLU A 176 -23.60 0.84 21.51
CA GLU A 176 -23.87 1.53 22.78
C GLU A 176 -22.59 2.00 23.50
N GLN A 177 -21.52 1.22 23.58
CA GLN A 177 -20.29 1.66 24.28
C GLN A 177 -19.47 2.74 23.52
N GLY A 178 -19.81 2.98 22.26
CA GLY A 178 -19.34 4.14 21.49
C GLY A 178 -20.20 5.38 21.74
N TRP A 179 -21.51 5.16 21.96
CA TRP A 179 -22.47 6.15 22.39
C TRP A 179 -22.28 6.54 23.86
N ASP A 180 -22.00 5.64 24.79
CA ASP A 180 -21.74 5.95 26.21
C ASP A 180 -20.53 6.88 26.38
N ARG A 181 -19.51 6.78 25.53
CA ARG A 181 -18.34 7.69 25.57
C ARG A 181 -18.53 9.00 24.81
N ALA A 182 -19.57 9.06 23.98
CA ALA A 182 -20.08 10.29 23.39
C ALA A 182 -21.08 10.95 24.34
N GLU A 183 -21.84 10.16 25.09
CA GLU A 183 -22.75 10.51 26.17
C GLU A 183 -21.98 11.03 27.37
N ASP A 184 -20.89 10.39 27.84
CA ASP A 184 -19.98 10.94 28.87
C ASP A 184 -19.38 12.29 28.44
N ARG A 185 -19.13 12.49 27.14
CA ARG A 185 -18.62 13.78 26.58
C ARG A 185 -19.72 14.82 26.37
N VAL A 186 -20.96 14.36 26.23
CA VAL A 186 -22.17 15.15 26.19
C VAL A 186 -22.54 15.52 27.63
N GLU A 187 -22.49 14.62 28.60
CA GLU A 187 -22.68 14.79 30.05
C GLU A 187 -21.58 15.67 30.65
N ASP A 188 -20.30 15.47 30.33
CA ASP A 188 -19.24 16.43 30.68
C ASP A 188 -19.50 17.81 30.02
N GLY A 189 -20.06 17.82 28.80
CA GLY A 189 -20.48 19.03 28.10
C GLY A 189 -21.70 19.71 28.72
N TRP A 190 -22.60 18.91 29.32
CA TRP A 190 -23.81 19.34 30.02
C TRP A 190 -23.49 19.77 31.46
N ASP A 191 -22.58 19.11 32.16
CA ASP A 191 -22.09 19.47 33.50
C ASP A 191 -21.25 20.75 33.44
N ASN A 192 -20.40 20.92 32.41
CA ASN A 192 -19.73 22.21 32.17
C ASN A 192 -20.72 23.30 31.74
N ALA A 193 -21.78 22.96 31.00
CA ALA A 193 -22.86 23.89 30.69
C ALA A 193 -23.71 24.22 31.94
N VAL A 194 -23.84 23.31 32.90
CA VAL A 194 -24.53 23.50 34.19
C VAL A 194 -23.67 24.33 35.16
N ASP A 195 -22.36 24.12 35.20
CA ASP A 195 -21.39 24.94 35.94
C ASP A 195 -21.26 26.37 35.36
N ASP A 196 -21.42 26.52 34.04
CA ASP A 196 -21.50 27.82 33.36
C ASP A 196 -22.89 28.48 33.54
N VAL A 197 -23.96 27.70 33.74
CA VAL A 197 -25.28 28.18 34.19
C VAL A 197 -25.23 28.70 35.63
N GLU A 198 -24.40 28.11 36.50
CA GLU A 198 -24.14 28.64 37.86
C GLU A 198 -23.37 29.97 37.85
N ASN A 199 -22.69 30.31 36.74
CA ASN A 199 -21.89 31.53 36.57
C ASN A 199 -22.44 32.50 35.51
N ALA A 200 -23.74 32.40 35.19
CA ALA A 200 -24.38 33.22 34.16
C ALA A 200 -24.23 34.75 34.42
N PRO A 201 -23.70 35.53 33.45
CA PRO A 201 -23.69 37.00 33.55
C PRO A 201 -25.11 37.59 33.48
N GLU A 202 -25.29 38.81 34.02
CA GLU A 202 -26.60 39.48 34.21
C GLU A 202 -27.46 39.67 32.93
N ASN A 203 -26.92 39.36 31.74
CA ASN A 203 -27.61 39.38 30.45
C ASN A 203 -27.81 37.98 29.84
N ALA A 204 -28.10 36.97 30.67
CA ALA A 204 -28.32 35.57 30.29
C ALA A 204 -29.21 35.32 29.06
N ALA A 205 -30.23 36.16 28.80
CA ALA A 205 -31.10 36.00 27.63
C ALA A 205 -30.40 36.31 26.30
N GLU A 206 -29.45 37.24 26.30
CA GLU A 206 -28.64 37.59 25.12
C GLU A 206 -27.61 36.49 24.83
N TRP A 207 -26.99 35.96 25.89
CA TRP A 207 -26.02 34.87 25.80
C TRP A 207 -26.64 33.53 25.37
N VAL A 208 -27.81 33.18 25.91
CA VAL A 208 -28.57 31.98 25.46
C VAL A 208 -29.02 32.13 24.01
N GLY A 209 -29.46 33.32 23.60
CA GLY A 209 -29.82 33.59 22.21
C GLY A 209 -28.63 33.47 21.26
N GLU A 210 -27.44 33.94 21.67
CA GLU A 210 -26.21 33.83 20.90
C GLU A 210 -25.76 32.36 20.75
N LYS A 211 -25.84 31.55 21.82
CA LYS A 211 -25.41 30.15 21.79
C LYS A 211 -26.38 29.22 21.07
N VAL A 212 -27.69 29.44 21.21
CA VAL A 212 -28.71 28.74 20.41
C VAL A 212 -28.54 29.10 18.93
N GLY A 213 -28.29 30.38 18.63
CA GLY A 213 -27.99 30.84 17.27
C GLY A 213 -26.71 30.23 16.69
N ASP A 214 -25.66 30.03 17.49
CA ASP A 214 -24.41 29.38 17.06
C ASP A 214 -24.63 27.89 16.71
N VAL A 215 -25.46 27.18 17.49
CA VAL A 215 -25.78 25.76 17.28
C VAL A 215 -26.72 25.57 16.09
N GLU A 216 -27.76 26.41 15.97
CA GLU A 216 -28.66 26.42 14.82
C GLU A 216 -27.90 26.79 13.54
N GLN A 217 -27.01 27.78 13.58
CA GLN A 217 -26.17 28.15 12.43
C GLN A 217 -25.15 27.07 12.07
N PHE A 218 -24.72 26.22 13.01
CA PHE A 218 -23.89 25.05 12.73
C PHE A 218 -24.70 23.93 12.06
N GLY A 219 -25.91 23.65 12.56
CA GLY A 219 -26.87 22.73 11.93
C GLY A 219 -27.23 23.16 10.52
N ASP A 220 -27.60 24.43 10.33
CA ASP A 220 -27.93 25.00 9.03
C ASP A 220 -26.73 24.98 8.07
N ARG A 221 -25.50 25.20 8.54
CA ARG A 221 -24.29 25.09 7.69
C ARG A 221 -24.02 23.65 7.25
N MET A 222 -24.33 22.67 8.09
CA MET A 222 -24.22 21.26 7.76
C MET A 222 -25.29 20.87 6.74
N ASP A 223 -26.56 21.18 7.02
CA ASP A 223 -27.67 20.85 6.12
C ASP A 223 -27.53 21.57 4.77
N ASN A 224 -27.13 22.83 4.75
CA ASN A 224 -26.81 23.54 3.50
C ASN A 224 -25.58 22.95 2.79
N ALA A 225 -24.60 22.38 3.50
CA ALA A 225 -23.45 21.71 2.88
C ALA A 225 -23.82 20.34 2.29
N TYR A 226 -24.77 19.63 2.91
CA TYR A 226 -25.36 18.40 2.37
C TYR A 226 -26.23 18.69 1.14
N GLU A 227 -27.13 19.68 1.21
CA GLU A 227 -27.99 20.08 0.09
C GLU A 227 -27.19 20.72 -1.06
N GLN A 228 -26.14 21.50 -0.77
CA GLN A 228 -25.19 21.96 -1.79
C GLN A 228 -24.35 20.80 -2.37
N GLY A 229 -24.06 19.76 -1.57
CA GLY A 229 -23.39 18.55 -2.03
C GLY A 229 -24.22 17.76 -3.05
N GLU A 230 -25.52 17.63 -2.81
CA GLU A 230 -26.48 17.03 -3.75
C GLU A 230 -26.66 17.87 -5.02
N ALA A 231 -26.72 19.21 -4.88
CA ALA A 231 -26.90 20.12 -6.03
C ALA A 231 -25.66 20.24 -6.94
N GLU A 232 -24.46 19.95 -6.42
CA GLU A 232 -23.20 20.01 -7.16
C GLU A 232 -22.72 18.66 -7.71
N GLY A 233 -23.45 17.57 -7.51
CA GLY A 233 -23.02 16.23 -7.93
C GLY A 233 -21.76 15.75 -7.20
N ARG A 234 -21.55 16.19 -5.96
CA ARG A 234 -20.45 15.68 -5.13
C ARG A 234 -20.84 14.28 -4.67
N GLU A 235 -20.39 13.29 -5.44
CA GLU A 235 -20.45 11.87 -5.08
C GLU A 235 -20.13 11.69 -3.59
N ASN A 236 -20.91 10.87 -2.89
CA ASN A 236 -20.78 10.53 -1.47
C ASN A 236 -19.46 9.77 -1.22
N LEU A 237 -18.33 10.44 -1.37
CA LEU A 237 -16.98 9.88 -1.27
C LEU A 237 -16.38 10.23 0.11
N PRO A 238 -15.62 9.32 0.71
CA PRO A 238 -15.20 9.44 2.11
C PRO A 238 -14.17 10.54 2.35
N LEU A 239 -13.43 10.98 1.32
CA LEU A 239 -12.52 12.13 1.38
C LEU A 239 -12.98 13.31 0.52
N ALA A 240 -14.26 13.36 0.14
CA ALA A 240 -14.82 14.51 -0.55
C ALA A 240 -14.54 15.80 0.24
N GLY A 241 -14.10 16.84 -0.46
CA GLY A 241 -13.75 18.13 0.14
C GLY A 241 -12.33 18.24 0.71
N ILE A 242 -11.59 17.14 0.87
CA ILE A 242 -10.19 17.17 1.31
C ILE A 242 -9.28 17.62 0.16
N ARG A 243 -8.46 18.65 0.40
CA ARG A 243 -7.53 19.23 -0.58
C ARG A 243 -6.09 18.82 -0.26
N VAL A 244 -5.42 18.18 -1.20
CA VAL A 244 -4.07 17.61 -1.04
C VAL A 244 -3.11 18.24 -2.03
N VAL A 245 -2.05 18.86 -1.53
CA VAL A 245 -0.91 19.28 -2.34
C VAL A 245 0.14 18.17 -2.29
N GLU A 246 0.45 17.58 -3.45
CA GLU A 246 1.49 16.54 -3.58
C GLU A 246 2.74 17.15 -4.23
N LEU A 247 3.87 17.20 -3.52
CA LEU A 247 5.12 17.57 -4.19
C LEU A 247 5.60 16.37 -5.02
N ALA A 248 5.93 16.59 -6.30
CA ALA A 248 6.33 15.50 -7.19
C ALA A 248 7.52 14.72 -6.61
N GLY A 249 7.33 13.39 -6.51
CA GLY A 249 8.29 12.45 -5.96
C GLY A 249 8.30 11.13 -6.74
N LEU A 250 8.76 10.07 -6.09
CA LEU A 250 8.73 8.70 -6.62
C LEU A 250 7.81 7.83 -5.77
N ALA A 251 7.31 6.76 -6.38
CA ALA A 251 6.57 5.61 -5.83
C ALA A 251 5.77 5.85 -4.52
N PRO A 252 6.34 5.84 -3.30
CA PRO A 252 5.58 6.00 -2.05
C PRO A 252 4.73 7.28 -1.94
N GLY A 253 5.25 8.43 -2.36
CA GLY A 253 4.57 9.71 -2.27
C GLY A 253 3.37 9.77 -3.22
N PRO A 254 3.59 9.53 -4.53
CA PRO A 254 2.52 9.37 -5.50
C PRO A 254 1.53 8.26 -5.14
N PHE A 255 1.96 7.15 -4.55
CA PHE A 255 1.03 6.10 -4.12
C PHE A 255 0.11 6.56 -2.98
N ALA A 256 0.63 7.29 -1.99
CA ALA A 256 -0.20 7.90 -0.96
C ALA A 256 -1.20 8.91 -1.55
N GLY A 257 -0.76 9.75 -2.48
CA GLY A 257 -1.63 10.66 -3.22
C GLY A 257 -2.68 9.94 -4.08
N LEU A 258 -2.32 8.79 -4.66
CA LEU A 258 -3.23 7.97 -5.46
C LEU A 258 -4.38 7.43 -4.60
N LEU A 259 -4.05 6.84 -3.43
CA LEU A 259 -5.06 6.37 -2.48
C LEU A 259 -5.98 7.51 -2.06
N LEU A 260 -5.45 8.69 -1.70
CA LEU A 260 -6.28 9.85 -1.34
C LEU A 260 -7.23 10.25 -2.48
N ALA A 261 -6.74 10.28 -3.72
CA ALA A 261 -7.54 10.65 -4.88
C ALA A 261 -8.64 9.62 -5.18
N ASP A 262 -8.33 8.32 -5.08
CA ASP A 262 -9.29 7.24 -5.25
C ASP A 262 -10.43 7.32 -4.22
N TYR A 263 -10.15 7.75 -2.99
CA TYR A 263 -11.18 7.97 -1.96
C TYR A 263 -11.85 9.36 -2.02
N GLY A 264 -11.60 10.14 -3.06
CA GLY A 264 -12.34 11.38 -3.36
C GLY A 264 -11.65 12.69 -2.99
N ALA A 265 -10.42 12.66 -2.46
CA ALA A 265 -9.68 13.89 -2.20
C ALA A 265 -9.30 14.59 -3.52
N SER A 266 -9.33 15.92 -3.53
CA SER A 266 -8.79 16.72 -4.64
C SER A 266 -7.28 16.78 -4.49
N VAL A 267 -6.54 16.11 -5.39
CA VAL A 267 -5.08 16.03 -5.32
C VAL A 267 -4.45 16.88 -6.43
N LEU A 268 -3.76 17.94 -6.03
CA LEU A 268 -2.99 18.82 -6.90
C LEU A 268 -1.50 18.54 -6.74
N ARG A 269 -0.89 17.96 -7.78
CA ARG A 269 0.55 17.69 -7.83
C ARG A 269 1.33 18.93 -8.27
N ILE A 270 2.46 19.17 -7.61
CA ILE A 270 3.43 20.21 -7.94
C ILE A 270 4.61 19.58 -8.67
N ASP A 271 4.64 19.72 -9.99
CA ASP A 271 5.75 19.29 -10.84
C ASP A 271 6.84 20.35 -10.95
N ARG A 272 8.05 19.90 -11.28
CA ARG A 272 9.18 20.78 -11.59
C ARG A 272 9.10 21.25 -13.05
N PRO A 273 9.63 22.44 -13.37
CA PRO A 273 9.72 22.91 -14.75
C PRO A 273 10.44 21.90 -15.64
N LYS A 274 9.89 21.67 -16.85
CA LYS A 274 10.41 20.74 -17.86
C LYS A 274 10.56 19.28 -17.39
N ALA A 275 9.84 18.87 -16.34
CA ALA A 275 9.83 17.48 -15.92
C ALA A 275 9.12 16.61 -16.97
N LEU A 276 9.76 15.49 -17.33
CA LEU A 276 9.07 14.38 -18.01
C LEU A 276 8.61 13.41 -16.93
N SER A 277 7.31 13.16 -16.82
CA SER A 277 6.76 12.23 -15.84
C SER A 277 6.47 10.89 -16.51
N ALA A 278 7.18 9.84 -16.09
CA ALA A 278 6.86 8.45 -16.41
C ALA A 278 6.00 7.79 -15.30
N ASP A 279 5.55 8.59 -14.33
CA ASP A 279 4.77 8.13 -13.19
C ASP A 279 3.40 7.63 -13.64
N GLN A 280 3.07 6.40 -13.26
CA GLN A 280 1.79 5.74 -13.57
C GLN A 280 0.76 5.92 -12.45
N LEU A 281 1.17 6.43 -11.28
CA LEU A 281 0.35 6.57 -10.08
C LEU A 281 -0.39 7.92 -10.06
N THR A 282 -1.03 8.28 -11.17
CA THR A 282 -1.49 9.65 -11.41
C THR A 282 -2.97 9.82 -11.75
N ARG A 283 -3.75 8.72 -11.84
CA ARG A 283 -5.20 8.83 -12.04
C ARG A 283 -5.84 9.71 -10.96
N HIS A 284 -6.91 10.41 -11.35
CA HIS A 284 -7.67 11.36 -10.52
C HIS A 284 -6.88 12.57 -9.97
N LYS A 285 -5.62 12.76 -10.38
CA LYS A 285 -4.81 13.92 -9.99
C LYS A 285 -4.79 14.98 -11.08
N THR A 286 -4.59 16.21 -10.65
CA THR A 286 -4.22 17.34 -11.52
C THR A 286 -2.81 17.80 -11.19
N SER A 287 -2.22 18.64 -12.04
CA SER A 287 -0.86 19.14 -11.87
C SER A 287 -0.76 20.63 -12.16
N ILE A 288 0.13 21.31 -11.43
CA ILE A 288 0.73 22.58 -11.82
C ILE A 288 2.25 22.50 -11.72
N THR A 289 2.93 23.44 -12.36
CA THR A 289 4.39 23.50 -12.32
C THR A 289 4.85 24.66 -11.44
N LEU A 290 5.76 24.39 -10.49
CA LEU A 290 6.43 25.42 -9.68
C LEU A 290 7.93 25.15 -9.61
N ASP A 291 8.75 26.19 -9.77
CA ASP A 291 10.17 26.12 -9.43
C ASP A 291 10.36 26.43 -7.95
N LEU A 292 10.42 25.40 -7.10
CA LEU A 292 10.61 25.59 -5.66
C LEU A 292 11.99 26.14 -5.27
N ARG A 293 12.94 26.28 -6.20
CA ARG A 293 14.20 27.01 -5.94
C ARG A 293 14.02 28.51 -6.08
N ASP A 294 13.00 28.94 -6.81
CA ASP A 294 12.61 30.33 -6.96
C ASP A 294 11.66 30.74 -5.83
N ARG A 295 12.10 31.71 -5.02
CA ARG A 295 11.28 32.26 -3.92
C ARG A 295 10.00 32.92 -4.41
N ALA A 296 9.92 33.34 -5.67
CA ALA A 296 8.67 33.85 -6.24
C ALA A 296 7.60 32.76 -6.32
N SER A 297 7.98 31.51 -6.63
CA SER A 297 7.07 30.35 -6.66
C SER A 297 6.56 29.96 -5.27
N HIS A 298 7.32 30.27 -4.21
CA HIS A 298 6.88 29.98 -2.83
C HIS A 298 5.59 30.71 -2.48
N LYS A 299 5.37 31.91 -3.02
CA LYS A 299 4.12 32.64 -2.76
C LYS A 299 2.90 31.91 -3.30
N VAL A 300 3.02 31.31 -4.49
CA VAL A 300 1.96 30.46 -5.07
C VAL A 300 1.74 29.23 -4.19
N LEU A 301 2.81 28.52 -3.81
CA LEU A 301 2.71 27.35 -2.94
C LEU A 301 2.07 27.68 -1.59
N LEU A 302 2.50 28.75 -0.92
CA LEU A 302 1.94 29.16 0.37
C LEU A 302 0.46 29.54 0.23
N SER A 303 0.08 30.26 -0.83
CA SER A 303 -1.33 30.57 -1.11
C SER A 303 -2.17 29.29 -1.29
N LEU A 304 -1.63 28.25 -1.94
CA LEU A 304 -2.30 26.95 -2.03
C LEU A 304 -2.40 26.28 -0.67
N LEU A 305 -1.32 26.27 0.10
CA LEU A 305 -1.26 25.63 1.41
C LEU A 305 -2.13 26.32 2.46
N ALA A 306 -2.47 27.60 2.28
CA ALA A 306 -3.46 28.29 3.12
C ALA A 306 -4.86 27.65 3.02
N HIS A 307 -5.16 26.99 1.90
CA HIS A 307 -6.45 26.36 1.61
C HIS A 307 -6.37 24.83 1.49
N ALA A 308 -5.18 24.24 1.68
CA ALA A 308 -4.98 22.80 1.63
C ALA A 308 -5.17 22.16 3.01
N ASP A 309 -5.59 20.90 3.01
CA ASP A 309 -5.68 20.06 4.20
C ASP A 309 -4.41 19.26 4.44
N VAL A 310 -3.77 18.82 3.34
CA VAL A 310 -2.62 17.93 3.38
C VAL A 310 -1.53 18.42 2.43
N LEU A 311 -0.27 18.33 2.86
CA LEU A 311 0.92 18.42 2.02
C LEU A 311 1.69 17.10 2.09
N ILE A 312 1.97 16.48 0.94
CA ILE A 312 2.86 15.32 0.85
C ILE A 312 4.27 15.79 0.44
N ASP A 313 5.23 15.61 1.34
CA ASP A 313 6.67 15.91 1.19
C ASP A 313 7.46 14.60 1.00
N PRO A 314 7.81 14.21 -0.24
CA PRO A 314 8.59 12.99 -0.50
C PRO A 314 10.11 13.23 -0.45
N TYR A 315 10.55 14.41 -0.01
CA TYR A 315 11.96 14.77 -0.10
C TYR A 315 12.78 14.28 1.09
N ARG A 316 14.10 14.21 0.86
CA ARG A 316 15.07 13.88 1.91
C ARG A 316 14.97 14.85 3.08
N PRO A 317 15.34 14.41 4.29
CA PRO A 317 15.44 15.31 5.42
C PRO A 317 16.23 16.58 5.13
N GLY A 318 15.70 17.73 5.57
CA GLY A 318 16.31 19.04 5.39
C GLY A 318 16.06 19.71 4.04
N VAL A 319 15.40 19.07 3.06
CA VAL A 319 15.16 19.70 1.75
C VAL A 319 14.19 20.87 1.87
N LEU A 320 12.99 20.67 2.44
CA LEU A 320 12.04 21.77 2.64
C LEU A 320 12.61 22.87 3.53
N GLU A 321 13.36 22.51 4.57
CA GLU A 321 14.02 23.46 5.46
C GLU A 321 15.03 24.33 4.68
N ARG A 322 15.86 23.74 3.81
CA ARG A 322 16.80 24.49 2.93
C ARG A 322 16.07 25.36 1.90
N LEU A 323 14.88 24.96 1.47
CA LEU A 323 14.03 25.77 0.60
C LEU A 323 13.32 26.91 1.37
N GLY A 324 13.45 26.98 2.70
CA GLY A 324 12.75 27.98 3.52
C GLY A 324 11.27 27.66 3.75
N LEU A 325 10.87 26.40 3.57
CA LEU A 325 9.52 25.87 3.71
C LEU A 325 9.44 24.87 4.87
N SER A 326 10.14 25.16 5.97
CA SER A 326 10.16 24.30 7.16
C SER A 326 8.74 23.99 7.66
N PRO A 327 8.38 22.71 7.87
CA PRO A 327 7.04 22.36 8.36
C PRO A 327 6.64 23.09 9.65
N SER A 328 7.50 23.03 10.68
CA SER A 328 7.18 23.58 12.01
C SER A 328 7.38 25.09 12.09
N GLU A 329 8.38 25.64 11.40
CA GLU A 329 8.74 27.05 11.53
C GLU A 329 7.99 27.96 10.55
N VAL A 330 7.50 27.41 9.44
CA VAL A 330 6.85 28.16 8.35
C VAL A 330 5.47 27.61 8.05
N LEU A 331 5.34 26.34 7.62
CA LEU A 331 4.09 25.84 7.05
C LEU A 331 2.95 25.75 8.07
N LEU A 332 3.20 25.17 9.25
CA LEU A 332 2.19 25.05 10.30
C LEU A 332 1.88 26.38 11.00
N LYS A 333 2.75 27.39 10.88
CA LYS A 333 2.42 28.75 11.31
C LYS A 333 1.56 29.47 10.28
N HIS A 334 1.77 29.18 9.00
CA HIS A 334 0.99 29.73 7.90
C HIS A 334 -0.42 29.14 7.85
N ASN A 335 -0.53 27.81 8.00
CA ASN A 335 -1.80 27.09 8.14
C ASN A 335 -1.72 26.10 9.32
N PRO A 336 -2.24 26.47 10.50
CA PRO A 336 -2.26 25.58 11.68
C PRO A 336 -3.12 24.32 11.53
N ARG A 337 -3.96 24.23 10.50
CA ARG A 337 -4.81 23.05 10.18
C ARG A 337 -4.14 22.08 9.22
N LEU A 338 -2.99 22.44 8.63
CA LEU A 338 -2.31 21.64 7.62
C LEU A 338 -1.73 20.36 8.22
N VAL A 339 -2.00 19.22 7.58
CA VAL A 339 -1.28 17.97 7.82
C VAL A 339 -0.08 17.93 6.87
N VAL A 340 1.14 17.92 7.42
CA VAL A 340 2.36 17.81 6.61
C VAL A 340 2.88 16.38 6.70
N ALA A 341 2.60 15.57 5.67
CA ALA A 341 3.03 14.18 5.59
C ALA A 341 4.39 14.07 4.92
N ARG A 342 5.40 13.74 5.72
CA ARG A 342 6.78 13.56 5.27
C ARG A 342 7.00 12.08 5.02
N MET A 343 7.31 11.76 3.77
CA MET A 343 7.51 10.39 3.30
C MET A 343 8.98 10.18 2.96
N THR A 344 9.68 9.40 3.78
CA THR A 344 11.10 9.10 3.60
C THR A 344 11.38 7.60 3.52
N GLY A 345 12.52 7.21 2.95
CA GLY A 345 12.95 5.82 2.99
C GLY A 345 13.46 5.41 4.38
N PHE A 346 14.55 6.04 4.81
CA PHE A 346 15.09 5.90 6.16
C PHE A 346 14.33 6.76 7.16
N ARG A 347 14.46 6.41 8.44
CA ARG A 347 14.11 7.30 9.55
C ARG A 347 14.84 8.64 9.41
N ARG A 348 14.24 9.70 9.93
CA ARG A 348 14.82 11.06 9.91
C ARG A 348 15.92 11.27 10.96
N ASP A 349 16.14 10.28 11.81
CA ASP A 349 17.18 10.21 12.81
C ASP A 349 18.08 8.97 12.59
N GLY A 350 19.11 8.85 13.43
CA GLY A 350 20.05 7.74 13.39
C GLY A 350 21.03 7.77 12.21
N LYS A 351 21.77 6.68 12.07
CA LYS A 351 22.94 6.55 11.19
C LYS A 351 22.62 6.76 9.70
N TYR A 352 21.42 6.38 9.26
CA TYR A 352 21.06 6.32 7.83
C TYR A 352 20.27 7.55 7.34
N LYS A 353 19.95 8.52 8.22
CA LYS A 353 19.02 9.61 7.92
C LYS A 353 19.33 10.44 6.67
N ASP A 354 20.62 10.63 6.37
CA ASP A 354 21.07 11.44 5.22
C ASP A 354 21.47 10.59 4.02
N MET A 355 21.45 9.25 4.15
CA MET A 355 21.93 8.34 3.11
C MET A 355 20.94 8.20 1.95
N ALA A 356 21.48 7.99 0.75
CA ALA A 356 20.69 7.54 -0.38
C ALA A 356 20.32 6.06 -0.24
N GLY A 357 19.18 5.72 -0.83
CA GLY A 357 18.68 4.36 -0.91
C GLY A 357 17.46 4.32 -1.81
N HIS A 358 17.01 3.11 -2.08
CA HIS A 358 15.72 2.74 -2.66
C HIS A 358 15.11 1.63 -1.80
N ASP A 359 13.90 1.18 -2.15
CA ASP A 359 13.15 0.12 -1.48
C ASP A 359 14.03 -0.94 -0.81
N ILE A 360 14.85 -1.64 -1.61
CA ILE A 360 15.73 -2.74 -1.17
C ILE A 360 16.64 -2.36 0.00
N ASN A 361 17.13 -1.12 0.05
CA ASN A 361 18.00 -0.64 1.14
C ASN A 361 17.21 -0.42 2.43
N TYR A 362 15.97 0.05 2.33
CA TYR A 362 15.11 0.32 3.48
C TYR A 362 14.60 -0.98 4.09
N ILE A 363 14.14 -1.92 3.26
CA ILE A 363 13.75 -3.25 3.75
C ILE A 363 14.95 -4.06 4.27
N ALA A 364 16.17 -3.79 3.78
CA ALA A 364 17.40 -4.33 4.38
C ALA A 364 17.63 -3.79 5.79
N VAL A 365 17.56 -2.48 5.99
CA VAL A 365 17.77 -1.84 7.31
C VAL A 365 16.64 -2.17 8.30
N SER A 366 15.41 -2.40 7.82
CA SER A 366 14.30 -2.88 8.65
C SER A 366 14.53 -4.30 9.20
N GLY A 367 15.48 -5.04 8.63
CA GLY A 367 15.73 -6.46 8.91
C GLY A 367 14.84 -7.42 8.12
N VAL A 368 13.78 -6.92 7.45
CA VAL A 368 12.80 -7.78 6.77
C VAL A 368 13.38 -8.47 5.55
N LEU A 369 14.25 -7.81 4.78
CA LEU A 369 14.89 -8.46 3.62
C LEU A 369 15.61 -9.76 4.00
N SER A 370 16.21 -9.84 5.19
CA SER A 370 16.91 -11.04 5.64
C SER A 370 16.01 -12.27 5.78
N MET A 371 14.70 -12.06 5.93
CA MET A 371 13.66 -13.08 6.09
C MET A 371 13.12 -13.60 4.75
N LEU A 372 13.39 -12.92 3.63
CA LEU A 372 12.74 -13.18 2.34
C LEU A 372 13.66 -13.94 1.39
N GLY A 373 13.15 -15.02 0.79
CA GLY A 373 13.85 -15.85 -0.20
C GLY A 373 14.05 -17.29 0.24
N ARG A 374 14.57 -18.13 -0.66
CA ARG A 374 14.82 -19.55 -0.41
C ARG A 374 15.96 -19.76 0.60
N ALA A 375 15.96 -20.95 1.21
CA ALA A 375 17.07 -21.42 2.01
C ALA A 375 18.33 -21.53 1.14
N ASP A 376 19.49 -21.25 1.72
CA ASP A 376 20.82 -21.41 1.09
C ASP A 376 21.07 -20.54 -0.17
N GLU A 377 20.12 -19.66 -0.52
CA GLU A 377 20.28 -18.61 -1.52
C GLU A 377 20.45 -17.23 -0.89
N ARG A 378 20.78 -16.21 -1.69
CA ARG A 378 20.80 -14.81 -1.21
C ARG A 378 19.37 -14.32 -0.89
N PRO A 379 19.20 -13.34 0.02
CA PRO A 379 17.91 -12.67 0.21
C PRO A 379 17.29 -12.16 -1.09
N TYR A 380 15.97 -12.27 -1.19
CA TYR A 380 15.19 -11.85 -2.37
C TYR A 380 14.34 -10.62 -2.05
N ALA A 381 14.44 -9.59 -2.89
CA ALA A 381 13.61 -8.39 -2.78
C ALA A 381 12.30 -8.57 -3.57
N PRO A 382 11.12 -8.43 -2.94
CA PRO A 382 9.82 -8.66 -3.58
C PRO A 382 9.39 -7.46 -4.44
N GLY A 383 10.17 -7.16 -5.49
CA GLY A 383 10.07 -5.90 -6.22
C GLY A 383 10.26 -4.72 -5.27
N ASN A 384 9.43 -3.69 -5.41
CA ASN A 384 9.32 -2.59 -4.45
C ASN A 384 7.96 -2.57 -3.71
N LEU A 385 7.27 -3.72 -3.65
CA LEU A 385 5.95 -3.86 -3.04
C LEU A 385 5.97 -3.64 -1.53
N LEU A 386 7.06 -4.07 -0.86
CA LEU A 386 7.13 -4.04 0.59
C LEU A 386 7.54 -2.68 1.16
N GLY A 387 8.55 -2.03 0.59
CA GLY A 387 9.07 -0.76 1.10
C GLY A 387 8.29 0.44 0.54
N ASP A 388 8.35 0.66 -0.77
CA ASP A 388 7.75 1.83 -1.42
C ASP A 388 6.22 1.87 -1.21
N PHE A 389 5.55 0.72 -1.36
CA PHE A 389 4.09 0.65 -1.32
C PHE A 389 3.55 0.33 0.08
N ALA A 390 3.67 -0.92 0.54
CA ALA A 390 3.01 -1.37 1.77
C ALA A 390 3.58 -0.70 3.04
N GLY A 391 4.90 -0.69 3.20
CA GLY A 391 5.59 -0.07 4.34
C GLY A 391 5.80 1.44 4.20
N GLY A 392 5.54 2.00 3.03
CA GLY A 392 5.77 3.40 2.69
C GLY A 392 4.47 4.13 2.44
N GLY A 393 4.05 4.20 1.17
CA GLY A 393 2.89 4.98 0.74
C GLY A 393 1.59 4.62 1.46
N ALA A 394 1.31 3.34 1.71
CA ALA A 394 0.12 2.92 2.48
C ALA A 394 0.20 3.38 3.95
N MET A 395 1.38 3.32 4.58
CA MET A 395 1.57 3.83 5.95
C MET A 395 1.47 5.36 6.01
N CYS A 396 1.90 6.06 4.95
CA CYS A 396 1.67 7.50 4.80
C CYS A 396 0.18 7.83 4.77
N PHE A 397 -0.57 7.10 3.94
CA PHE A 397 -2.00 7.25 3.80
C PHE A 397 -2.70 7.06 5.14
N VAL A 398 -2.39 5.97 5.87
CA VAL A 398 -2.89 5.74 7.23
C VAL A 398 -2.52 6.90 8.16
N GLY A 399 -1.26 7.35 8.16
CA GLY A 399 -0.82 8.48 8.98
C GLY A 399 -1.58 9.78 8.69
N ILE A 400 -1.88 10.05 7.41
CA ILE A 400 -2.69 11.21 6.98
C ILE A 400 -4.13 11.08 7.53
N LEU A 401 -4.76 9.91 7.37
CA LEU A 401 -6.11 9.68 7.91
C LEU A 401 -6.16 9.88 9.42
N LEU A 402 -5.21 9.30 10.16
CA LEU A 402 -5.10 9.49 11.61
C LEU A 402 -4.92 10.96 11.99
N ALA A 403 -4.10 11.70 11.24
CA ALA A 403 -3.91 13.13 11.48
C ALA A 403 -5.16 13.96 11.16
N LEU A 404 -5.91 13.62 10.11
CA LEU A 404 -7.18 14.25 9.78
C LEU A 404 -8.25 13.98 10.87
N MET A 405 -8.33 12.75 11.38
CA MET A 405 -9.20 12.40 12.51
C MET A 405 -8.81 13.13 13.79
N ALA A 406 -7.50 13.23 14.08
CA ALA A 406 -7.02 14.00 15.23
C ALA A 406 -7.36 15.49 15.08
N ARG A 407 -7.20 16.04 13.87
CA ARG A 407 -7.57 17.42 13.53
C ARG A 407 -9.06 17.70 13.66
N ALA A 408 -9.93 16.73 13.37
CA ALA A 408 -11.36 16.89 13.56
C ALA A 408 -11.74 17.21 15.02
N ARG A 409 -10.98 16.65 15.98
CA ARG A 409 -11.16 16.93 17.42
C ARG A 409 -10.41 18.17 17.90
N SER A 410 -9.16 18.35 17.45
CA SER A 410 -8.28 19.41 17.96
C SER A 410 -8.39 20.73 17.21
N GLY A 411 -8.99 20.72 16.02
CA GLY A 411 -8.95 21.83 15.08
C GLY A 411 -7.56 22.08 14.46
N ARG A 412 -6.52 21.31 14.81
CA ARG A 412 -5.13 21.54 14.41
C ARG A 412 -4.53 20.37 13.63
N GLY A 413 -3.77 20.70 12.58
CA GLY A 413 -2.96 19.75 11.85
C GLY A 413 -1.65 19.44 12.59
N GLN A 414 -0.83 18.59 11.99
CA GLN A 414 0.44 18.14 12.55
C GLN A 414 1.37 17.59 11.46
N VAL A 415 2.61 17.31 11.84
CA VAL A 415 3.54 16.58 10.98
C VAL A 415 3.28 15.09 11.12
N VAL A 416 3.10 14.41 10.00
CA VAL A 416 3.07 12.94 9.91
C VAL A 416 4.44 12.49 9.43
N GLU A 417 5.14 11.69 10.23
CA GLU A 417 6.43 11.12 9.86
C GLU A 417 6.26 9.65 9.46
N ALA A 418 6.22 9.39 8.15
CA ALA A 418 6.10 8.05 7.61
C ALA A 418 7.41 7.64 6.92
N ASN A 419 7.94 6.48 7.28
CA ASN A 419 9.15 5.96 6.66
C ASN A 419 9.12 4.46 6.37
N MET A 420 9.75 4.07 5.27
CA MET A 420 9.69 2.69 4.77
C MET A 420 10.39 1.68 5.67
N VAL A 421 11.46 2.08 6.39
CA VAL A 421 12.12 1.19 7.36
C VAL A 421 11.13 0.75 8.43
N ASP A 422 10.38 1.70 8.98
CA ASP A 422 9.50 1.45 10.13
C ASP A 422 8.21 0.79 9.72
N GLY A 423 7.60 1.24 8.61
CA GLY A 423 6.42 0.58 8.09
C GLY A 423 6.71 -0.86 7.69
N SER A 424 7.85 -1.14 7.02
CA SER A 424 8.24 -2.52 6.70
C SER A 424 8.50 -3.34 7.96
N ALA A 425 9.23 -2.79 8.93
CA ALA A 425 9.48 -3.48 10.20
C ALA A 425 8.19 -3.77 10.98
N TYR A 426 7.21 -2.86 10.91
CA TYR A 426 5.90 -3.02 11.54
C TYR A 426 5.07 -4.12 10.87
N LEU A 427 5.05 -4.17 9.53
CA LEU A 427 4.41 -5.26 8.78
C LEU A 427 4.99 -6.63 9.13
N ALA A 428 6.27 -6.70 9.49
CA ALA A 428 6.94 -7.92 9.92
C ALA A 428 6.81 -8.22 11.43
N SER A 429 5.84 -7.61 12.15
CA SER A 429 5.69 -7.81 13.60
C SER A 429 5.49 -9.27 14.00
N MET A 430 4.59 -9.99 13.32
CA MET A 430 4.33 -11.41 13.62
C MET A 430 5.59 -12.28 13.44
N PRO A 431 6.25 -12.32 12.26
CA PRO A 431 7.46 -13.14 12.10
C PRO A 431 8.59 -12.70 13.04
N ARG A 432 8.73 -11.40 13.33
CA ARG A 432 9.72 -10.88 14.29
C ARG A 432 9.49 -11.41 15.70
N LEU A 433 8.26 -11.38 16.20
CA LEU A 433 7.91 -11.88 17.54
C LEU A 433 7.98 -13.40 17.61
N ALA A 434 7.63 -14.08 16.51
CA ALA A 434 7.65 -15.52 16.39
C ALA A 434 9.05 -16.15 16.26
N ARG A 435 10.13 -15.36 16.24
CA ARG A 435 11.52 -15.87 16.14
C ARG A 435 11.96 -16.79 17.29
N LYS A 436 11.17 -16.86 18.36
CA LYS A 436 11.38 -17.74 19.52
C LYS A 436 10.35 -18.86 19.62
N LEU A 437 9.46 -18.96 18.64
CA LEU A 437 8.41 -19.97 18.56
C LEU A 437 8.69 -20.90 17.38
N PRO A 438 8.28 -22.18 17.43
CA PRO A 438 8.54 -23.13 16.36
C PRO A 438 8.13 -22.64 14.97
N VAL A 439 7.06 -21.85 14.86
CA VAL A 439 6.55 -21.33 13.57
C VAL A 439 7.58 -20.49 12.80
N TRP A 440 8.50 -19.78 13.49
CA TRP A 440 9.49 -18.89 12.87
C TRP A 440 10.89 -18.90 13.53
N SER A 441 11.26 -19.99 14.22
CA SER A 441 12.54 -20.07 14.95
C SER A 441 13.75 -20.45 14.08
N GLU A 442 13.53 -20.88 12.84
CA GLU A 442 14.58 -21.36 11.94
C GLU A 442 15.16 -20.25 11.04
N PRO A 443 16.33 -20.48 10.42
CA PRO A 443 16.84 -19.60 9.38
C PRO A 443 15.87 -19.42 8.20
N ARG A 444 16.08 -18.37 7.40
CA ARG A 444 15.28 -18.06 6.19
C ARG A 444 15.07 -19.30 5.31
N GLY A 445 13.83 -19.46 4.85
CA GLY A 445 13.40 -20.50 3.92
C GLY A 445 13.25 -21.88 4.57
N ARG A 446 13.20 -21.93 5.91
CA ARG A 446 13.08 -23.17 6.71
C ARG A 446 11.98 -23.07 7.78
N ASN A 447 11.14 -22.04 7.70
CA ASN A 447 10.03 -21.79 8.62
C ASN A 447 8.69 -22.23 8.01
N MET A 448 7.62 -22.12 8.80
CA MET A 448 6.29 -22.57 8.38
C MET A 448 5.71 -21.73 7.23
N LEU A 449 6.03 -20.44 7.14
CA LEU A 449 5.38 -19.48 6.24
C LEU A 449 6.34 -18.75 5.28
N ASP A 450 7.59 -19.22 5.15
CA ASP A 450 8.62 -18.60 4.30
C ASP A 450 9.09 -19.51 3.15
N GLY A 451 8.30 -20.54 2.83
CA GLY A 451 8.60 -21.58 1.84
C GLY A 451 9.34 -22.80 2.41
N GLY A 452 9.64 -22.83 3.71
CA GLY A 452 10.23 -24.00 4.37
C GLY A 452 9.28 -25.19 4.48
N SER A 453 7.99 -24.94 4.72
CA SER A 453 6.96 -25.98 4.83
C SER A 453 6.52 -26.51 3.46
N PRO A 454 6.44 -27.84 3.24
CA PRO A 454 5.93 -28.41 1.98
C PRO A 454 4.45 -28.08 1.70
N PHE A 455 3.67 -27.77 2.72
CA PHE A 455 2.25 -27.43 2.59
C PHE A 455 1.99 -25.92 2.74
N TYR A 456 3.05 -25.12 2.59
CA TYR A 456 2.99 -23.66 2.42
C TYR A 456 4.09 -23.22 1.44
N ASP A 457 3.91 -23.54 0.16
CA ASP A 457 4.89 -23.27 -0.90
C ASP A 457 4.27 -23.34 -2.31
N THR A 458 5.07 -23.07 -3.33
CA THR A 458 4.72 -23.24 -4.74
C THR A 458 5.35 -24.50 -5.34
N TYR A 459 4.59 -25.15 -6.23
CA TYR A 459 5.00 -26.35 -6.96
C TYR A 459 4.82 -26.16 -8.46
N GLU A 460 5.85 -26.50 -9.23
CA GLU A 460 5.79 -26.43 -10.68
C GLU A 460 4.93 -27.58 -11.23
N THR A 461 4.04 -27.27 -12.16
CA THR A 461 3.15 -28.23 -12.80
C THR A 461 3.82 -28.90 -14.00
N ARG A 462 3.09 -29.76 -14.73
CA ARG A 462 3.56 -30.36 -15.99
C ARG A 462 3.92 -29.29 -17.03
N ASP A 463 3.22 -28.17 -17.01
CA ASP A 463 3.47 -27.05 -17.93
C ASP A 463 4.69 -26.30 -17.40
N ALA A 464 5.78 -26.31 -18.17
CA ALA A 464 7.03 -25.69 -17.75
C ALA A 464 6.83 -24.22 -17.41
N GLY A 465 7.31 -23.82 -16.22
CA GLY A 465 7.18 -22.45 -15.72
C GLY A 465 5.80 -22.07 -15.18
N ARG A 466 4.82 -22.98 -15.15
CA ARG A 466 3.52 -22.74 -14.49
C ARG A 466 3.49 -23.40 -13.12
N TYR A 467 2.93 -22.68 -12.14
CA TYR A 467 2.98 -23.09 -10.73
C TYR A 467 1.59 -23.16 -10.10
N PHE A 468 1.49 -23.99 -9.07
CA PHE A 468 0.38 -24.01 -8.11
C PHE A 468 0.92 -23.57 -6.74
N ALA A 469 0.18 -22.70 -6.06
CA ALA A 469 0.44 -22.34 -4.67
C ALA A 469 -0.34 -23.27 -3.74
N VAL A 470 0.30 -23.72 -2.67
CA VAL A 470 -0.29 -24.54 -1.61
C VAL A 470 -0.14 -23.78 -0.30
N GLY A 471 -1.23 -23.69 0.47
CA GLY A 471 -1.28 -23.06 1.80
C GLY A 471 -2.07 -23.88 2.83
N ALA A 472 -2.04 -25.21 2.72
CA ALA A 472 -2.84 -26.15 3.51
C ALA A 472 -2.24 -26.42 4.91
N LEU A 473 -2.23 -25.41 5.78
CA LEU A 473 -1.64 -25.49 7.12
C LEU A 473 -2.47 -26.35 8.07
N GLU A 474 -3.78 -26.17 8.08
CA GLU A 474 -4.70 -26.86 8.98
C GLU A 474 -4.87 -28.34 8.58
N PRO A 475 -5.02 -29.27 9.55
CA PRO A 475 -5.07 -30.72 9.26
C PRO A 475 -6.14 -31.12 8.23
N GLN A 476 -7.33 -30.52 8.31
CA GLN A 476 -8.45 -30.82 7.42
C GLN A 476 -8.21 -30.36 5.98
N PHE A 477 -7.57 -29.20 5.79
CA PHE A 477 -7.23 -28.67 4.48
C PHE A 477 -6.09 -29.47 3.86
N TYR A 478 -5.10 -29.87 4.66
CA TYR A 478 -4.06 -30.80 4.23
C TYR A 478 -4.62 -32.16 3.83
N ALA A 479 -5.59 -32.70 4.56
CA ALA A 479 -6.26 -33.93 4.18
C ALA A 479 -7.00 -33.78 2.83
N ALA A 480 -7.60 -32.62 2.55
CA ALA A 480 -8.21 -32.32 1.25
C ALA A 480 -7.15 -32.24 0.13
N LEU A 481 -6.02 -31.57 0.37
CA LEU A 481 -4.87 -31.54 -0.55
C LEU A 481 -4.36 -32.94 -0.87
N VAL A 482 -4.08 -33.77 0.15
CA VAL A 482 -3.55 -35.13 0.00
C VAL A 482 -4.52 -36.00 -0.82
N ARG A 483 -5.83 -35.89 -0.57
CA ARG A 483 -6.86 -36.57 -1.38
C ARG A 483 -6.88 -36.07 -2.82
N GLY A 484 -6.84 -34.76 -3.04
CA GLY A 484 -6.84 -34.18 -4.40
C GLY A 484 -5.58 -34.55 -5.20
N LEU A 485 -4.42 -34.66 -4.55
CA LEU A 485 -3.19 -35.17 -5.14
C LEU A 485 -3.20 -36.69 -5.37
N GLY A 486 -4.23 -37.41 -4.92
CA GLY A 486 -4.42 -38.83 -5.16
C GLY A 486 -3.56 -39.76 -4.30
N PHE A 487 -3.06 -39.28 -3.17
CA PHE A 487 -2.32 -40.13 -2.21
C PHE A 487 -3.29 -40.98 -1.37
N ALA A 488 -2.93 -42.24 -1.15
CA ALA A 488 -3.67 -43.12 -0.26
C ALA A 488 -3.42 -42.76 1.22
N PRO A 489 -4.37 -43.07 2.14
CA PRO A 489 -4.14 -42.91 3.57
C PRO A 489 -2.87 -43.65 4.03
N GLY A 490 -1.96 -42.93 4.68
CA GLY A 490 -0.68 -43.48 5.18
C GLY A 490 0.43 -43.61 4.12
N GLU A 491 0.20 -43.19 2.87
CA GLU A 491 1.26 -43.17 1.84
C GLU A 491 2.34 -42.11 2.13
N LEU A 492 1.96 -41.02 2.79
CA LEU A 492 2.85 -39.93 3.17
C LEU A 492 3.27 -40.04 4.65
N PRO A 493 4.52 -39.64 4.98
CA PRO A 493 4.97 -39.56 6.36
C PRO A 493 4.27 -38.43 7.13
N ASP A 494 4.41 -38.45 8.46
CA ASP A 494 3.85 -37.41 9.34
C ASP A 494 4.40 -36.02 8.99
N ARG A 495 3.49 -35.08 8.75
CA ARG A 495 3.80 -33.70 8.35
C ARG A 495 4.31 -32.83 9.50
N ASP A 496 3.95 -33.19 10.74
CA ASP A 496 4.30 -32.40 11.92
C ASP A 496 5.76 -32.66 12.35
N ASP A 497 6.33 -33.78 11.90
CA ASP A 497 7.77 -34.03 11.97
C ASP A 497 8.51 -33.38 10.78
N ARG A 498 9.29 -32.34 11.09
CA ARG A 498 10.10 -31.60 10.11
C ARG A 498 11.14 -32.45 9.40
N ALA A 499 11.60 -33.55 10.01
CA ALA A 499 12.52 -34.47 9.34
C ALA A 499 11.92 -35.07 8.07
N ASN A 500 10.58 -35.13 7.98
CA ASN A 500 9.85 -35.66 6.83
C ASN A 500 9.58 -34.62 5.73
N TRP A 501 9.80 -33.32 6.00
CA TRP A 501 9.50 -32.26 5.04
C TRP A 501 10.20 -32.41 3.68
N PRO A 502 11.48 -32.81 3.59
CA PRO A 502 12.11 -33.09 2.31
C PRO A 502 11.39 -34.18 1.49
N ALA A 503 10.94 -35.26 2.14
CA ALA A 503 10.22 -36.35 1.50
C ALA A 503 8.82 -35.92 1.03
N LEU A 504 8.09 -35.19 1.88
CA LEU A 504 6.78 -34.63 1.54
C LEU A 504 6.86 -33.68 0.34
N ARG A 505 7.83 -32.77 0.35
CA ARG A 505 8.08 -31.84 -0.75
C ARG A 505 8.37 -32.57 -2.05
N ALA A 506 9.20 -33.61 -2.02
CA ALA A 506 9.50 -34.41 -3.20
C ALA A 506 8.24 -35.12 -3.72
N ALA A 507 7.41 -35.68 -2.84
CA ALA A 507 6.16 -36.34 -3.21
C ALA A 507 5.16 -35.35 -3.84
N PHE A 508 4.97 -34.18 -3.22
CA PHE A 508 4.08 -33.14 -3.75
C PHE A 508 4.56 -32.63 -5.10
N ALA A 509 5.85 -32.32 -5.24
CA ALA A 509 6.44 -31.89 -6.50
C ALA A 509 6.26 -32.94 -7.61
N ALA A 510 6.45 -34.23 -7.29
CA ALA A 510 6.21 -35.31 -8.23
C ALA A 510 4.75 -35.36 -8.69
N ARG A 511 3.78 -35.27 -7.76
CA ARG A 511 2.37 -35.22 -8.11
C ARG A 511 2.03 -34.02 -8.98
N PHE A 512 2.38 -32.80 -8.56
CA PHE A 512 2.05 -31.60 -9.33
C PHE A 512 2.59 -31.64 -10.77
N LYS A 513 3.72 -32.33 -11.02
CA LYS A 513 4.28 -32.55 -12.36
C LYS A 513 3.48 -33.51 -13.26
N GLU A 514 2.53 -34.26 -12.74
CA GLU A 514 1.73 -35.23 -13.51
C GLU A 514 0.66 -34.56 -14.40
N LYS A 515 0.17 -33.37 -14.00
CA LYS A 515 -0.94 -32.66 -14.66
C LYS A 515 -0.60 -31.20 -14.99
N THR A 516 -1.30 -30.62 -15.96
CA THR A 516 -1.23 -29.18 -16.26
C THR A 516 -1.78 -28.34 -15.10
N ARG A 517 -1.49 -27.04 -15.07
CA ARG A 517 -2.10 -26.11 -14.10
C ARG A 517 -3.63 -26.16 -14.19
N ALA A 518 -4.19 -26.08 -15.40
CA ALA A 518 -5.63 -26.13 -15.62
C ALA A 518 -6.28 -27.46 -15.19
N GLU A 519 -5.58 -28.59 -15.33
CA GLU A 519 -6.05 -29.88 -14.82
C GLU A 519 -6.05 -29.92 -13.29
N TRP A 520 -5.12 -29.22 -12.62
CA TRP A 520 -5.13 -29.06 -11.15
C TRP A 520 -6.19 -28.08 -10.66
N GLU A 521 -6.45 -26.99 -11.39
CA GLU A 521 -7.58 -26.09 -11.13
C GLU A 521 -8.89 -26.91 -11.07
N ALA A 522 -9.15 -27.75 -12.08
CA ALA A 522 -10.33 -28.62 -12.09
C ALA A 522 -10.41 -29.64 -10.93
N VAL A 523 -9.29 -29.99 -10.29
CA VAL A 523 -9.25 -30.89 -9.13
C VAL A 523 -9.54 -30.14 -7.82
N PHE A 524 -9.05 -28.90 -7.70
CA PHE A 524 -9.05 -28.17 -6.43
C PHE A 524 -10.10 -27.05 -6.35
N ASP A 525 -10.65 -26.60 -7.48
CA ASP A 525 -11.71 -25.58 -7.50
C ASP A 525 -12.93 -26.03 -6.70
N GLY A 526 -13.39 -25.15 -5.82
CA GLY A 526 -14.52 -25.42 -4.92
C GLY A 526 -14.19 -26.35 -3.73
N THR A 527 -12.91 -26.68 -3.50
CA THR A 527 -12.47 -27.48 -2.35
C THR A 527 -11.71 -26.65 -1.32
N ASP A 528 -11.65 -27.14 -0.08
CA ASP A 528 -10.87 -26.52 1.01
C ASP A 528 -9.38 -26.97 1.02
N ALA A 529 -8.82 -27.37 -0.12
CA ALA A 529 -7.45 -27.86 -0.19
C ALA A 529 -6.38 -26.76 -0.05
N CYS A 530 -6.78 -25.49 -0.03
CA CYS A 530 -5.89 -24.32 -0.03
C CYS A 530 -4.83 -24.41 -1.14
N ALA A 531 -5.25 -24.86 -2.32
CA ALA A 531 -4.40 -25.05 -3.49
C ALA A 531 -4.97 -24.23 -4.64
N THR A 532 -4.20 -23.29 -5.18
CA THR A 532 -4.67 -22.35 -6.21
C THR A 532 -3.62 -22.13 -7.30
N PRO A 533 -4.01 -21.82 -8.54
CA PRO A 533 -3.07 -21.49 -9.59
C PRO A 533 -2.29 -20.21 -9.26
N VAL A 534 -1.00 -20.17 -9.61
CA VAL A 534 -0.24 -18.91 -9.66
C VAL A 534 -0.53 -18.27 -11.03
N LEU A 535 -1.25 -17.13 -11.01
CA LEU A 535 -1.65 -16.39 -12.20
C LEU A 535 -0.63 -15.33 -12.57
N GLU A 536 -0.41 -15.15 -13.87
CA GLU A 536 0.42 -14.08 -14.43
C GLU A 536 -0.41 -12.84 -14.83
N GLN A 537 0.25 -11.70 -14.97
CA GLN A 537 -0.43 -10.42 -15.23
C GLN A 537 -1.14 -10.39 -16.59
N ASP A 538 -0.53 -10.98 -17.62
CA ASP A 538 -1.14 -11.11 -18.95
C ASP A 538 -2.37 -12.02 -18.94
N GLU A 539 -2.36 -13.07 -18.11
CA GLU A 539 -3.52 -13.95 -17.91
C GLU A 539 -4.68 -13.20 -17.26
N LEU A 540 -4.39 -12.41 -16.22
CA LEU A 540 -5.38 -11.58 -15.55
C LEU A 540 -5.95 -10.50 -16.48
N GLU A 541 -5.10 -9.85 -17.29
CA GLU A 541 -5.53 -8.85 -18.29
C GLU A 541 -6.45 -9.49 -19.33
N GLN A 542 -6.06 -10.63 -19.89
CA GLN A 542 -6.85 -11.37 -20.89
C GLN A 542 -8.18 -11.89 -20.32
N ALA A 543 -8.20 -12.25 -19.03
CA ALA A 543 -9.40 -12.68 -18.34
C ALA A 543 -10.35 -11.52 -17.96
N GLY A 544 -9.94 -10.26 -18.20
CA GLY A 544 -10.70 -9.08 -17.82
C GLY A 544 -10.79 -8.89 -16.31
N PHE A 545 -9.73 -9.25 -15.58
CA PHE A 545 -9.68 -9.03 -14.13
C PHE A 545 -9.83 -7.53 -13.82
N ASP A 546 -10.78 -7.24 -12.94
CA ASP A 546 -11.16 -5.88 -12.55
C ASP A 546 -10.44 -5.50 -11.26
N GLN A 547 -9.52 -4.53 -11.34
CA GLN A 547 -8.86 -3.99 -10.17
C GLN A 547 -9.83 -3.09 -9.40
N ARG A 548 -10.09 -3.43 -8.13
CA ARG A 548 -10.96 -2.65 -7.24
C ARG A 548 -10.17 -1.83 -6.22
N PRO A 549 -10.75 -0.74 -5.69
CA PRO A 549 -10.19 -0.04 -4.54
C PRO A 549 -9.88 -1.01 -3.37
N PRO A 550 -8.77 -0.81 -2.64
CA PRO A 550 -8.29 -1.78 -1.66
C PRO A 550 -9.19 -1.93 -0.43
N VAL A 551 -10.07 -0.96 -0.16
CA VAL A 551 -11.08 -1.02 0.89
C VAL A 551 -12.42 -0.59 0.30
N HIS A 552 -13.43 -1.44 0.46
CA HIS A 552 -14.80 -1.10 0.09
C HIS A 552 -15.56 -0.59 1.31
N LEU A 553 -15.99 0.67 1.25
CA LEU A 553 -16.91 1.27 2.20
C LEU A 553 -18.30 1.27 1.57
N VAL A 554 -19.29 0.70 2.28
CA VAL A 554 -20.62 0.41 1.73
C VAL A 554 -21.37 1.70 1.39
N ASP A 555 -21.43 2.65 2.33
CA ASP A 555 -22.23 3.87 2.16
C ASP A 555 -21.45 5.01 1.48
N THR A 556 -20.12 5.00 1.61
CA THR A 556 -19.20 6.01 1.06
C THR A 556 -18.10 5.35 0.23
N PRO A 557 -18.44 4.73 -0.92
CA PRO A 557 -17.47 3.98 -1.69
C PRO A 557 -16.36 4.87 -2.24
N ALA A 558 -15.22 4.26 -2.55
CA ALA A 558 -14.19 4.91 -3.36
C ALA A 558 -14.67 5.12 -4.80
N ARG A 559 -13.96 5.98 -5.54
CA ARG A 559 -14.12 6.11 -6.98
C ARG A 559 -13.90 4.74 -7.65
N PRO A 560 -14.74 4.35 -8.63
CA PRO A 560 -14.48 3.18 -9.45
C PRO A 560 -13.14 3.33 -10.19
N ILE A 561 -12.37 2.25 -10.24
CA ILE A 561 -11.16 2.19 -11.07
C ILE A 561 -11.61 1.62 -12.43
N ALA A 562 -11.76 2.47 -13.44
CA ALA A 562 -12.11 1.98 -14.77
C ALA A 562 -10.93 1.20 -15.38
N ALA A 563 -11.22 0.12 -16.12
CA ALA A 563 -10.22 -0.78 -16.68
C ALA A 563 -9.17 -0.05 -17.57
N ASP A 564 -9.60 1.02 -18.25
CA ASP A 564 -8.82 1.87 -19.15
C ASP A 564 -8.21 3.13 -18.47
N ALA A 565 -8.61 3.43 -17.23
CA ALA A 565 -8.16 4.59 -16.46
C ALA A 565 -7.35 4.20 -15.21
N GLY A 566 -6.62 3.08 -15.29
CA GLY A 566 -5.71 2.63 -14.23
C GLY A 566 -5.89 1.17 -13.79
N GLY A 567 -6.77 0.40 -14.43
CA GLY A 567 -6.86 -1.06 -14.21
C GLY A 567 -5.73 -1.83 -14.89
N TRP A 568 -5.44 -1.53 -16.16
CA TRP A 568 -4.36 -2.17 -16.94
C TRP A 568 -3.47 -1.18 -17.70
N VAL A 569 -4.09 -0.12 -18.23
CA VAL A 569 -3.37 0.97 -18.89
C VAL A 569 -3.19 2.12 -17.91
N GLY A 570 -1.94 2.48 -17.65
CA GLY A 570 -1.59 3.68 -16.90
C GLY A 570 -1.58 4.92 -17.79
N GLY A 571 -1.94 6.06 -17.21
CA GLY A 571 -1.76 7.38 -17.81
C GLY A 571 -0.66 8.13 -17.07
N GLY A 572 0.30 8.70 -17.80
CA GLY A 572 1.20 9.69 -17.23
C GLY A 572 0.48 11.03 -17.08
N LEU A 573 0.75 11.75 -15.98
CA LEU A 573 0.26 13.12 -15.81
C LEU A 573 1.25 14.12 -16.42
N VAL A 574 0.86 14.76 -17.52
CA VAL A 574 1.65 15.84 -18.11
C VAL A 574 1.62 17.04 -17.16
N PRO A 575 2.77 17.64 -16.82
CA PRO A 575 2.82 18.80 -15.93
C PRO A 575 1.88 19.93 -16.37
N GLY A 576 1.07 20.44 -15.45
CA GLY A 576 0.07 21.49 -15.73
C GLY A 576 -1.34 20.98 -16.09
N THR A 577 -1.52 19.68 -16.32
CA THR A 577 -2.82 19.10 -16.68
C THR A 577 -3.86 19.31 -15.58
N GLY A 578 -5.01 19.92 -15.92
CA GLY A 578 -6.10 20.20 -14.98
C GLY A 578 -5.79 21.26 -13.91
N GLY A 579 -4.61 21.88 -13.98
CA GLY A 579 -4.15 22.83 -12.96
C GLY A 579 -4.98 24.12 -12.92
N LYS A 580 -5.37 24.66 -14.08
CA LYS A 580 -6.18 25.88 -14.18
C LYS A 580 -7.55 25.70 -13.50
N GLU A 581 -8.20 24.59 -13.78
CA GLU A 581 -9.53 24.24 -13.24
C GLU A 581 -9.44 24.05 -11.73
N THR A 582 -8.38 23.38 -11.25
CA THR A 582 -8.13 23.18 -9.82
C THR A 582 -7.87 24.49 -9.09
N LEU A 583 -7.04 25.37 -9.64
CA LEU A 583 -6.75 26.69 -9.06
C LEU A 583 -8.01 27.57 -8.98
N LYS A 584 -8.85 27.53 -10.01
CA LYS A 584 -10.14 28.22 -10.00
C LYS A 584 -11.08 27.64 -8.93
N ALA A 585 -11.17 26.32 -8.81
CA ALA A 585 -12.03 25.66 -7.83
C ALA A 585 -11.55 25.89 -6.38
N TRP A 586 -10.24 25.86 -6.14
CA TRP A 586 -9.69 25.98 -4.78
C TRP A 586 -9.63 27.42 -4.28
N LEU A 587 -9.26 28.36 -5.17
CA LEU A 587 -8.86 29.73 -4.81
C LEU A 587 -9.63 30.81 -5.59
N GLY A 588 -10.44 30.44 -6.59
CA GLY A 588 -11.08 31.41 -7.49
C GLY A 588 -10.10 32.08 -8.47
N TRP A 589 -8.88 31.57 -8.62
CA TRP A 589 -7.82 32.20 -9.40
C TRP A 589 -8.00 32.04 -10.90
N GLU A 590 -7.68 33.10 -11.64
CA GLU A 590 -7.67 33.12 -13.10
C GLU A 590 -6.29 33.53 -13.65
N GLN A 591 -5.85 32.84 -14.69
CA GLN A 591 -4.60 33.15 -15.37
C GLN A 591 -4.62 34.57 -15.96
N GLY A 592 -3.53 35.31 -15.79
CA GLY A 592 -3.39 36.71 -16.19
C GLY A 592 -3.90 37.70 -15.13
N ARG A 593 -4.70 37.23 -14.16
CA ARG A 593 -5.21 38.04 -13.05
C ARG A 593 -4.44 37.75 -11.78
N GLU A 594 -4.52 36.54 -11.22
CA GLU A 594 -3.83 36.16 -9.98
C GLU A 594 -2.47 35.50 -10.23
N TYR A 595 -2.29 34.83 -11.38
CA TYR A 595 -1.01 34.21 -11.74
C TYR A 595 -0.69 34.31 -13.23
N THR A 596 0.59 34.26 -13.57
CA THR A 596 1.10 34.08 -14.93
C THR A 596 1.87 32.77 -15.04
N VAL A 597 2.10 32.32 -16.28
CA VAL A 597 2.85 31.10 -16.59
C VAL A 597 4.10 31.50 -17.35
N ARG A 598 5.28 31.09 -16.85
CA ARG A 598 6.58 31.27 -17.52
C ARG A 598 6.70 30.34 -18.73
N GLU A 599 7.69 30.61 -19.59
CA GLU A 599 7.99 29.75 -20.75
C GLU A 599 8.31 28.30 -20.38
N ASP A 600 8.85 28.06 -19.18
CA ASP A 600 9.14 26.72 -18.66
C ASP A 600 7.95 26.07 -17.93
N GLY A 601 6.77 26.69 -18.03
CA GLY A 601 5.52 26.23 -17.43
C GLY A 601 5.33 26.65 -15.97
N ALA A 602 6.35 27.22 -15.31
CA ALA A 602 6.26 27.58 -13.90
C ALA A 602 5.27 28.72 -13.66
N LEU A 603 4.39 28.56 -12.66
CA LEU A 603 3.45 29.60 -12.27
C LEU A 603 4.13 30.64 -11.37
N LEU A 604 3.82 31.91 -11.63
CA LEU A 604 4.20 33.04 -10.78
C LEU A 604 2.96 33.81 -10.37
N GLN A 605 2.88 34.21 -9.10
CA GLN A 605 1.82 35.09 -8.64
C GLN A 605 2.00 36.50 -9.19
N THR A 606 0.92 37.16 -9.61
CA THR A 606 0.96 38.56 -10.03
C THR A 606 0.93 39.50 -8.81
N ASP A 607 1.40 40.74 -8.97
CA ASP A 607 1.35 41.74 -7.90
C ASP A 607 -0.08 42.15 -7.51
N LYS A 608 -1.08 41.85 -8.35
CA LYS A 608 -2.51 42.15 -8.11
C LYS A 608 -3.20 41.11 -7.22
N ALA A 609 -2.61 39.94 -6.99
CA ALA A 609 -3.16 38.91 -6.12
C ALA A 609 -3.04 39.23 -4.61
N LYS A 610 -2.56 40.45 -4.25
CA LYS A 610 -2.39 40.93 -2.87
C LYS A 610 -3.63 41.59 -2.27
N LEU A 611 -4.77 41.59 -2.96
CA LEU A 611 -5.99 42.29 -2.53
C LEU A 611 -6.99 41.33 -1.90
#